data_AF-A0A0E3GQA7-F1
#
_entry.id   AF-A0A0E3GQA7-F1
#
_cell.length_a   1.000
_cell.length_b   1.000
_cell.length_c   1.000
_cell.angle_alpha   90.00
_cell.angle_beta   90.00
_cell.angle_gamma   90.00
#
_symmetry.space_group_name_H-M   'P 1'
#
loop_
_entity.id
_entity.type
_entity.pdbx_description
1 polymer ?
#
loop_
_entity_poly.entity_id
_entity_poly.type
_entity_poly.pdbx_seq_one_letter_code
_entity_poly.pdbx_strand_id
1 'polypeptide(L)'
;MFKKLLKNTEERKYENSSNSEYIQKDILINLFNDLIQGKPRKLTLEDVNCGDIVDKWNEVIDTLCSSRRKSVLEVNDLLQRVTRMDSVRDIIKSVDTQTEALHSMSANSEELAASIEDVSSMSQKMSQYSNDTKQASETGLSSVSDSIEFVKKSFEDIEIINNQMQIVKEKTHKINEIIDIVKGIADQTGLLALNASIEAARAGEQGKGFAVVANEVKKLAEHTTNSVLDIQKNVSDLQNDIDSSVNKIEQTSKQLDSGKQLVNNSLESISLIDNSIDTVNETVNQVTANTEEQTAVTQSFTSSIMELSQQADYIDNSCIGIGKIIYDLSKNIDSIRLDMVKDRFCLTDCDMMDVYETDHLLWRWKVYNMLLGNEKVNINVVGDYKGCRLGKWYYGIECDKFRDNKTFIELEKPHMELHDAAREAVIAYEKGDIKLAEQCLEKMDTCSKTVFALMGEMKKVLF
;
A
#
# COMPACT_ATOMS: atom_id res chain seq x y z
N MET A 1 -56.74 -13.23 51.55
CA MET A 1 -56.36 -14.51 52.19
C MET A 1 -56.26 -14.39 53.72
N PHE A 2 -55.68 -13.32 54.28
CA PHE A 2 -55.57 -13.07 55.73
C PHE A 2 -56.91 -12.93 56.52
N LYS A 3 -57.99 -12.44 55.90
CA LYS A 3 -59.31 -12.31 56.56
C LYS A 3 -60.06 -13.65 56.76
N LYS A 4 -59.63 -14.74 56.10
CA LYS A 4 -60.28 -16.06 56.20
C LYS A 4 -59.74 -16.91 57.36
N LEU A 5 -58.58 -16.55 57.90
CA LEU A 5 -57.96 -17.24 59.05
C LEU A 5 -58.46 -16.71 60.40
N LEU A 6 -58.92 -15.45 60.46
CA LEU A 6 -59.44 -14.83 61.69
C LEU A 6 -60.87 -15.26 62.06
N LYS A 7 -61.58 -15.99 61.19
CA LYS A 7 -62.98 -16.36 61.40
C LYS A 7 -63.18 -17.78 61.93
N ASN A 8 -62.12 -18.60 61.97
CA ASN A 8 -62.18 -19.99 62.45
C ASN A 8 -61.71 -20.16 63.90
N THR A 9 -61.36 -19.08 64.59
CA THR A 9 -60.79 -19.10 65.94
C THR A 9 -61.78 -18.77 67.07
N GLU A 10 -63.03 -18.40 66.78
CA GLU A 10 -63.99 -17.96 67.81
C GLU A 10 -64.95 -19.05 68.33
N GLU A 11 -64.97 -20.27 67.78
CA GLU A 11 -66.00 -21.27 68.14
C GLU A 11 -65.52 -22.54 68.89
N ARG A 12 -64.32 -22.58 69.47
CA ARG A 12 -63.97 -23.66 70.42
C ARG A 12 -63.30 -23.11 71.66
N LYS A 13 -64.10 -22.92 72.70
CA LYS A 13 -63.65 -22.55 74.03
C LYS A 13 -64.01 -23.66 75.01
N TYR A 14 -62.99 -24.07 75.79
CA TYR A 14 -63.01 -24.81 77.04
C TYR A 14 -63.31 -26.32 77.01
N GLU A 15 -62.26 -27.12 77.18
CA GLU A 15 -62.16 -28.05 78.33
C GLU A 15 -60.72 -28.59 78.50
N ASN A 16 -60.13 -28.31 79.66
CA ASN A 16 -59.03 -29.01 80.34
C ASN A 16 -57.82 -29.52 79.52
N SER A 17 -56.78 -28.69 79.42
CA SER A 17 -55.42 -29.14 79.76
C SER A 17 -54.56 -27.97 80.23
N SER A 18 -53.99 -28.16 81.42
CA SER A 18 -53.16 -27.19 82.13
C SER A 18 -51.73 -27.18 81.57
N ASN A 19 -51.13 -25.99 81.48
CA ASN A 19 -49.68 -25.72 81.56
C ASN A 19 -48.71 -25.94 80.37
N SER A 20 -49.13 -26.00 79.09
CA SER A 20 -48.14 -26.10 77.98
C SER A 20 -48.35 -25.20 76.75
N GLU A 21 -49.37 -24.32 76.71
CA GLU A 21 -49.76 -23.60 75.48
C GLU A 21 -49.59 -22.06 75.52
N TYR A 22 -48.73 -21.53 76.39
CA TYR A 22 -48.28 -20.13 76.25
C TYR A 22 -46.92 -20.11 75.54
N ILE A 23 -46.96 -20.08 74.21
CA ILE A 23 -45.82 -19.60 73.43
C ILE A 23 -45.50 -18.19 73.94
N GLN A 24 -44.30 -17.98 74.45
CA GLN A 24 -43.86 -16.67 74.93
C GLN A 24 -43.77 -15.72 73.74
N LYS A 25 -44.86 -14.99 73.48
CA LYS A 25 -44.96 -13.91 72.48
C LYS A 25 -43.71 -13.02 72.50
N ASP A 26 -43.16 -12.79 73.69
CA ASP A 26 -41.97 -11.97 73.90
C ASP A 26 -40.69 -12.60 73.33
N ILE A 27 -40.53 -13.94 73.37
CA ILE A 27 -39.40 -14.63 72.72
C ILE A 27 -39.48 -14.45 71.20
N LEU A 28 -40.64 -14.69 70.58
CA LEU A 28 -40.79 -14.51 69.13
C LEU A 28 -40.56 -13.04 68.73
N ILE A 29 -41.05 -12.07 69.50
CA ILE A 29 -40.78 -10.65 69.25
C ILE A 29 -39.28 -10.36 69.36
N ASN A 30 -38.60 -10.89 70.37
CA ASN A 30 -37.15 -10.72 70.51
C ASN A 30 -36.38 -11.36 69.35
N LEU A 31 -36.81 -12.53 68.87
CA LEU A 31 -36.20 -13.17 67.70
C LEU A 31 -36.44 -12.39 66.41
N PHE A 32 -37.63 -11.81 66.22
CA PHE A 32 -37.88 -10.88 65.12
C PHE A 32 -37.07 -9.61 65.27
N ASN A 33 -36.88 -9.09 66.49
CA ASN A 33 -36.00 -7.95 66.74
C ASN A 33 -34.55 -8.29 66.42
N ASP A 34 -34.07 -9.47 66.79
CA ASP A 34 -32.73 -9.97 66.47
C ASP A 34 -32.56 -10.11 64.94
N LEU A 35 -33.57 -10.64 64.25
CA LEU A 35 -33.60 -10.71 62.78
C LEU A 35 -33.56 -9.32 62.14
N ILE A 36 -34.37 -8.38 62.62
CA ILE A 36 -34.40 -6.97 62.14
C ILE A 36 -33.08 -6.26 62.43
N GLN A 37 -32.42 -6.58 63.54
CA GLN A 37 -31.11 -6.06 63.92
C GLN A 37 -29.94 -6.76 63.21
N GLY A 38 -30.20 -7.71 62.30
CA GLY A 38 -29.18 -8.41 61.55
C GLY A 38 -28.36 -9.40 62.39
N LYS A 39 -28.94 -9.94 63.47
CA LYS A 39 -28.32 -10.97 64.33
C LYS A 39 -29.19 -12.23 64.42
N PRO A 40 -29.55 -12.88 63.30
CA PRO A 40 -30.46 -14.00 63.36
C PRO A 40 -29.72 -15.20 63.97
N ARG A 41 -30.41 -16.01 64.77
CA ARG A 41 -29.86 -17.23 65.36
C ARG A 41 -30.79 -18.40 65.13
N LYS A 42 -30.22 -19.60 64.97
CA LYS A 42 -31.00 -20.83 65.00
C LYS A 42 -31.51 -21.08 66.42
N LEU A 43 -32.67 -21.71 66.52
CA LEU A 43 -33.26 -22.11 67.79
C LEU A 43 -32.96 -23.57 68.08
N THR A 44 -32.88 -23.88 69.37
CA THR A 44 -32.90 -25.22 69.92
C THR A 44 -34.19 -25.45 70.70
N LEU A 45 -34.49 -26.71 71.05
CA LEU A 45 -35.61 -27.04 71.94
C LEU A 45 -35.46 -26.41 73.35
N GLU A 46 -34.25 -26.00 73.73
CA GLU A 46 -33.98 -25.27 74.98
C GLU A 46 -34.39 -23.79 74.90
N ASP A 47 -34.38 -23.19 73.71
CA ASP A 47 -34.76 -21.80 73.49
C ASP A 47 -36.28 -21.60 73.43
N VAL A 48 -36.99 -22.56 72.85
CA VAL A 48 -38.44 -22.56 72.72
C VAL A 48 -38.93 -23.98 72.95
N ASN A 49 -39.79 -24.17 73.97
CA ASN A 49 -40.37 -25.47 74.33
C ASN A 49 -41.45 -25.94 73.32
N CYS A 50 -41.22 -25.76 72.03
CA CYS A 50 -42.11 -26.11 70.92
C CYS A 50 -41.29 -26.45 69.67
N GLY A 51 -41.23 -27.74 69.32
CA GLY A 51 -40.46 -28.24 68.18
C GLY A 51 -40.89 -27.64 66.83
N ASP A 52 -42.20 -27.49 66.59
CA ASP A 52 -42.71 -26.95 65.32
C ASP A 52 -42.25 -25.51 65.05
N ILE A 53 -42.12 -24.68 66.10
CA ILE A 53 -41.62 -23.30 65.99
C ILE A 53 -40.11 -23.30 65.73
N VAL A 54 -39.37 -24.18 66.42
CA VAL A 54 -37.93 -24.34 66.21
C VAL A 54 -37.64 -24.74 64.76
N ASP A 55 -38.36 -25.73 64.23
CA ASP A 55 -38.20 -26.21 62.87
C ASP A 55 -38.53 -25.13 61.83
N LYS A 56 -39.69 -24.46 61.97
CA LYS A 56 -40.10 -23.41 61.03
C LYS A 56 -39.22 -22.16 61.10
N TRP A 57 -38.75 -21.77 62.27
CA TRP A 57 -37.80 -20.66 62.40
C TRP A 57 -36.45 -21.01 61.77
N ASN A 58 -35.93 -22.22 62.03
CA ASN A 58 -34.68 -22.67 61.44
C ASN A 58 -34.79 -22.77 59.90
N GLU A 59 -35.94 -23.19 59.35
CA GLU A 59 -36.21 -23.16 57.90
C GLU A 59 -36.20 -21.72 57.32
N VAL A 60 -36.75 -20.74 58.06
CA VAL A 60 -36.66 -19.31 57.68
C VAL A 60 -35.22 -18.82 57.70
N ILE A 61 -34.45 -19.14 58.75
CA ILE A 61 -33.03 -18.78 58.85
C ILE A 61 -32.22 -19.43 57.73
N ASP A 62 -32.45 -20.70 57.41
CA ASP A 62 -31.74 -21.41 56.34
C ASP A 62 -32.06 -20.83 54.96
N THR A 63 -33.33 -20.48 54.71
CA THR A 63 -33.74 -19.83 53.47
C THR A 63 -33.11 -18.45 53.32
N LEU A 64 -33.13 -17.65 54.40
CA LEU A 64 -32.47 -16.35 54.44
C LEU A 64 -30.96 -16.47 54.21
N CYS A 65 -30.33 -17.47 54.84
CA CYS A 65 -28.90 -17.71 54.70
C CYS A 65 -28.50 -18.15 53.29
N SER A 66 -29.27 -19.06 52.69
CA SER A 66 -29.06 -19.48 51.30
C SER A 66 -29.20 -18.30 50.34
N SER A 67 -30.27 -17.50 50.48
CA SER A 67 -30.51 -16.32 49.64
C SER A 67 -29.42 -15.26 49.79
N ARG A 68 -29.00 -14.98 51.03
CA ARG A 68 -27.92 -14.03 51.31
C ARG A 68 -26.60 -14.50 50.72
N ARG A 69 -26.19 -15.75 50.99
CA ARG A 69 -24.96 -16.35 50.47
C ARG A 69 -24.91 -16.25 48.95
N LYS A 70 -25.99 -16.65 48.28
CA LYS A 70 -26.12 -16.52 46.82
C LYS A 70 -25.93 -15.07 46.36
N SER A 71 -26.60 -14.12 46.99
CA SER A 71 -26.50 -12.70 46.63
C SER A 71 -25.08 -12.15 46.80
N VAL A 72 -24.38 -12.51 47.88
CA VAL A 72 -22.98 -12.12 48.11
C VAL A 72 -22.08 -12.65 47.01
N LEU A 73 -22.20 -13.94 46.67
CA LEU A 73 -21.38 -14.56 45.64
C LEU A 73 -21.68 -14.00 44.24
N GLU A 74 -22.95 -13.72 43.91
CA GLU A 74 -23.34 -13.10 42.64
C GLU A 74 -22.76 -11.68 42.49
N VAL A 75 -22.82 -10.85 43.54
CA VAL A 75 -22.20 -9.51 43.55
C VAL A 75 -20.68 -9.62 43.43
N ASN A 76 -20.08 -10.63 44.06
CA ASN A 76 -18.64 -10.88 43.99
C ASN A 76 -18.20 -11.26 42.57
N ASP A 77 -18.90 -12.20 41.92
CA ASP A 77 -18.66 -12.59 40.51
C ASP A 77 -18.81 -11.38 39.57
N LEU A 78 -19.84 -10.55 39.78
CA LEU A 78 -20.06 -9.36 38.98
C LEU A 78 -18.87 -8.38 39.12
N LEU A 79 -18.37 -8.15 40.33
CA LEU A 79 -17.20 -7.30 40.56
C LEU A 79 -15.92 -7.88 39.92
N GLN A 80 -15.72 -9.19 40.00
CA GLN A 80 -14.59 -9.86 39.34
C GLN A 80 -14.65 -9.68 37.82
N ARG A 81 -15.84 -9.80 37.19
CA ARG A 81 -16.00 -9.57 35.74
C ARG A 81 -15.69 -8.14 35.34
N VAL A 82 -16.21 -7.16 36.07
CA VAL A 82 -15.99 -5.72 35.80
C VAL A 82 -14.51 -5.34 35.92
N THR A 83 -13.83 -5.84 36.97
CA THR A 83 -12.42 -5.50 37.25
C THR A 83 -11.42 -6.20 36.32
N ARG A 84 -11.84 -7.26 35.63
CA ARG A 84 -11.04 -8.00 34.64
C ARG A 84 -11.34 -7.59 33.19
N MET A 85 -12.15 -6.55 32.99
CA MET A 85 -12.55 -6.07 31.68
C MET A 85 -11.41 -5.27 31.03
N ASP A 86 -10.38 -5.99 30.58
CA ASP A 86 -9.21 -5.45 29.87
C ASP A 86 -9.56 -4.96 28.44
N SER A 87 -10.76 -5.22 27.94
CA SER A 87 -11.19 -4.89 26.58
C SER A 87 -11.08 -3.40 26.23
N VAL A 88 -11.28 -2.50 27.20
CA VAL A 88 -11.12 -1.05 26.96
C VAL A 88 -9.67 -0.70 26.64
N ARG A 89 -8.72 -1.31 27.37
CA ARG A 89 -7.29 -1.13 27.13
C ARG A 89 -6.89 -1.66 25.75
N ASP A 90 -7.42 -2.81 25.36
CA ASP A 90 -7.10 -3.41 24.07
C ASP A 90 -7.65 -2.57 22.91
N ILE A 91 -8.82 -1.94 23.07
CA ILE A 91 -9.37 -1.00 22.08
C ILE A 91 -8.48 0.24 21.97
N ILE A 92 -8.04 0.86 23.09
CA ILE A 92 -7.14 2.02 23.06
C ILE A 92 -5.85 1.71 22.29
N LYS A 93 -5.20 0.57 22.58
CA LYS A 93 -4.00 0.14 21.84
C LYS A 93 -4.26 -0.04 20.34
N SER A 94 -5.44 -0.55 19.99
CA SER A 94 -5.84 -0.72 18.59
C SER A 94 -6.07 0.64 17.90
N VAL A 95 -6.58 1.64 18.63
CA VAL A 95 -6.74 3.01 18.12
C VAL A 95 -5.39 3.67 17.90
N ASP A 96 -4.44 3.54 18.83
CA ASP A 96 -3.07 4.06 18.66
C ASP A 96 -2.42 3.51 17.38
N THR A 97 -2.50 2.19 17.19
CA THR A 97 -1.99 1.51 15.99
C THR A 97 -2.68 2.02 14.72
N GLN A 98 -4.00 2.28 14.80
CA GLN A 98 -4.77 2.82 13.67
C GLN A 98 -4.33 4.25 13.35
N THR A 99 -4.08 5.10 14.35
CA THR A 99 -3.60 6.48 14.17
C THR A 99 -2.21 6.52 13.51
N GLU A 100 -1.29 5.64 13.90
CA GLU A 100 0.02 5.51 13.22
C GLU A 100 -0.12 5.11 11.75
N ALA A 101 -1.03 4.18 11.45
CA ALA A 101 -1.33 3.78 10.09
C ALA A 101 -1.93 4.96 9.27
N LEU A 102 -2.81 5.77 9.88
CA LEU A 102 -3.39 6.95 9.24
C LEU A 102 -2.34 8.02 8.91
N HIS A 103 -1.38 8.27 9.81
CA HIS A 103 -0.27 9.18 9.51
C HIS A 103 0.55 8.72 8.31
N SER A 104 0.84 7.41 8.25
CA SER A 104 1.57 6.81 7.13
C SER A 104 0.77 6.92 5.81
N MET A 105 -0.54 6.67 5.86
CA MET A 105 -1.42 6.83 4.70
C MET A 105 -1.48 8.27 4.21
N SER A 106 -1.50 9.26 5.12
CA SER A 106 -1.48 10.68 4.76
C SER A 106 -0.21 11.05 4.02
N ALA A 107 0.96 10.65 4.53
CA ALA A 107 2.25 10.90 3.88
C ALA A 107 2.31 10.27 2.47
N ASN A 108 1.85 9.01 2.33
CA ASN A 108 1.78 8.34 1.04
C ASN A 108 0.81 9.04 0.07
N SER A 109 -0.29 9.61 0.56
CA SER A 109 -1.25 10.36 -0.26
C SER A 109 -0.63 11.65 -0.82
N GLU A 110 0.16 12.36 0.00
CA GLU A 110 0.90 13.55 -0.45
C GLU A 110 1.96 13.20 -1.51
N GLU A 111 2.71 12.11 -1.32
CA GLU A 111 3.69 11.63 -2.30
C GLU A 111 3.03 11.19 -3.62
N LEU A 112 1.86 10.54 -3.54
CA LEU A 112 1.06 10.20 -4.72
C LEU A 112 0.58 11.44 -5.46
N ALA A 113 0.12 12.48 -4.75
CA ALA A 113 -0.30 13.73 -5.38
C ALA A 113 0.85 14.40 -6.14
N ALA A 114 2.05 14.47 -5.55
CA ALA A 114 3.24 15.00 -6.22
C ALA A 114 3.62 14.17 -7.46
N SER A 115 3.56 12.83 -7.35
CA SER A 115 3.84 11.93 -8.48
C SER A 115 2.86 12.11 -9.64
N ILE A 116 1.59 12.36 -9.34
CA ILE A 116 0.55 12.65 -10.35
C ILE A 116 0.85 13.98 -11.07
N GLU A 117 1.28 15.01 -10.36
CA GLU A 117 1.71 16.28 -10.97
C GLU A 117 2.90 16.10 -11.91
N ASP A 118 3.89 15.30 -11.51
CA ASP A 118 5.06 14.98 -12.34
C ASP A 118 4.66 14.24 -13.62
N VAL A 119 3.77 13.25 -13.52
CA VAL A 119 3.24 12.52 -14.69
C VAL A 119 2.46 13.44 -15.61
N SER A 120 1.67 14.37 -15.06
CA SER A 120 0.95 15.39 -15.84
C SER A 120 1.92 16.29 -16.61
N SER A 121 2.94 16.81 -15.94
CA SER A 121 3.98 17.64 -16.58
C SER A 121 4.74 16.87 -17.67
N MET A 122 5.05 15.59 -17.43
CA MET A 122 5.71 14.73 -18.41
C MET A 122 4.81 14.51 -19.64
N SER A 123 3.52 14.30 -19.43
CA SER A 123 2.54 14.10 -20.51
C SER A 123 2.43 15.34 -21.40
N GLN A 124 2.42 16.54 -20.80
CA GLN A 124 2.45 17.81 -21.53
C GLN A 124 3.73 17.96 -22.38
N LYS A 125 4.90 17.66 -21.81
CA LYS A 125 6.18 17.68 -22.55
C LYS A 125 6.19 16.66 -23.69
N MET A 126 5.64 15.46 -23.47
CA MET A 126 5.53 14.42 -24.49
C MET A 126 4.65 14.90 -25.65
N SER A 127 3.50 15.53 -25.36
CA SER A 127 2.64 16.12 -26.39
C SER A 127 3.38 17.18 -27.22
N GLN A 128 4.16 18.03 -26.56
CA GLN A 128 4.99 19.02 -27.25
C GLN A 128 6.03 18.36 -28.16
N TYR A 129 6.78 17.39 -27.67
CA TYR A 129 7.78 16.67 -28.47
C TYR A 129 7.16 15.91 -29.65
N SER A 130 5.97 15.34 -29.48
CA SER A 130 5.22 14.72 -30.57
C SER A 130 4.86 15.74 -31.66
N ASN A 131 4.38 16.93 -31.29
CA ASN A 131 4.08 18.00 -32.23
C ASN A 131 5.33 18.51 -32.96
N ASP A 132 6.43 18.74 -32.23
CA ASP A 132 7.70 19.16 -32.82
C ASP A 132 8.23 18.11 -33.81
N THR A 133 8.11 16.83 -33.46
CA THR A 133 8.51 15.72 -34.35
C THR A 133 7.59 15.63 -35.57
N LYS A 134 6.28 15.88 -35.42
CA LYS A 134 5.33 15.91 -36.54
C LYS A 134 5.70 17.01 -37.53
N GLN A 135 5.97 18.21 -37.05
CA GLN A 135 6.41 19.33 -37.88
C GLN A 135 7.73 19.02 -38.61
N ALA A 136 8.68 18.38 -37.92
CA ALA A 136 9.94 17.95 -38.54
C ALA A 136 9.70 16.88 -39.62
N SER A 137 8.79 15.94 -39.39
CA SER A 137 8.37 14.92 -40.36
C SER A 137 7.73 15.55 -41.60
N GLU A 138 6.82 16.49 -41.44
CA GLU A 138 6.17 17.24 -42.53
C GLU A 138 7.20 18.01 -43.38
N THR A 139 8.16 18.67 -42.72
CA THR A 139 9.26 19.37 -43.40
C THR A 139 10.17 18.39 -44.16
N GLY A 140 10.45 17.23 -43.56
CA GLY A 140 11.18 16.15 -44.20
C GLY A 140 10.46 15.60 -45.44
N LEU A 141 9.14 15.41 -45.34
CA LEU A 141 8.30 14.94 -46.45
C LEU A 141 8.35 15.91 -47.63
N SER A 142 8.26 17.22 -47.37
CA SER A 142 8.41 18.26 -48.40
C SER A 142 9.77 18.18 -49.08
N SER A 143 10.85 18.06 -48.30
CA SER A 143 12.22 17.99 -48.82
C SER A 143 12.47 16.74 -49.67
N VAL A 144 11.88 15.61 -49.27
CA VAL A 144 11.91 14.37 -50.05
C VAL A 144 11.11 14.51 -51.35
N SER A 145 9.94 15.15 -51.32
CA SER A 145 9.14 15.42 -52.53
C SER A 145 9.93 16.28 -53.54
N ASP A 146 10.61 17.33 -53.07
CA ASP A 146 11.47 18.17 -53.93
C ASP A 146 12.62 17.36 -54.54
N SER A 147 13.17 16.43 -53.76
CA SER A 147 14.22 15.50 -54.23
C SER A 147 13.72 14.54 -55.31
N ILE A 148 12.48 14.05 -55.20
CA ILE A 148 11.85 13.20 -56.23
C ILE A 148 11.73 13.98 -57.55
N GLU A 149 11.25 15.23 -57.49
CA GLU A 149 11.10 16.06 -58.69
C GLU A 149 12.47 16.40 -59.31
N PHE A 150 13.48 16.67 -58.50
CA PHE A 150 14.86 16.88 -58.97
C PHE A 150 15.43 15.64 -59.68
N VAL A 151 15.26 14.45 -59.10
CA VAL A 151 15.72 13.19 -59.72
C VAL A 151 14.99 12.93 -61.02
N LYS A 152 13.67 13.15 -61.06
CA LYS A 152 12.85 13.00 -62.27
C LYS A 152 13.33 13.93 -63.39
N LYS A 153 13.56 15.21 -63.08
CA LYS A 153 14.09 16.16 -64.06
C LYS A 153 15.49 15.78 -64.55
N SER A 154 16.35 15.29 -63.65
CA SER A 154 17.68 14.80 -64.01
C SER A 154 17.63 13.62 -64.99
N PHE A 155 16.63 12.74 -64.86
CA PHE A 155 16.37 11.66 -65.81
C PHE A 155 16.01 12.19 -67.20
N GLU A 156 15.11 13.16 -67.27
CA GLU A 156 14.70 13.81 -68.52
C GLU A 156 15.90 14.49 -69.21
N ASP A 157 16.73 15.20 -68.45
CA ASP A 157 17.95 15.84 -68.97
C ASP A 157 18.96 14.81 -69.51
N ILE A 158 19.17 13.70 -68.82
CA ILE A 158 20.05 12.61 -69.26
C ILE A 158 19.53 11.94 -70.54
N GLU A 159 18.22 11.77 -70.69
CA GLU A 159 17.62 11.24 -71.92
C GLU A 159 17.85 12.18 -73.11
N ILE A 160 17.68 13.49 -72.91
CA ILE A 160 17.98 14.51 -73.92
C ILE A 160 19.46 14.46 -74.34
N ILE A 161 20.38 14.41 -73.37
CA ILE A 161 21.82 14.34 -73.64
C ILE A 161 22.18 13.05 -74.39
N ASN A 162 21.59 11.91 -74.00
CA ASN A 162 21.79 10.64 -74.70
C ASN A 162 21.38 10.73 -76.17
N ASN A 163 20.18 11.27 -76.44
CA ASN A 163 19.69 11.46 -77.81
C ASN A 163 20.59 12.39 -78.63
N GLN A 164 21.08 13.49 -78.03
CA GLN A 164 22.03 14.38 -78.70
C GLN A 164 23.35 13.68 -79.01
N MET A 165 23.89 12.88 -78.10
CA MET A 165 25.12 12.12 -78.33
C MET A 165 24.98 11.08 -79.43
N GLN A 166 23.81 10.43 -79.57
CA GLN A 166 23.55 9.53 -80.70
C GLN A 166 23.59 10.29 -82.04
N ILE A 167 23.00 11.49 -82.10
CA ILE A 167 23.05 12.34 -83.30
C ILE A 167 24.49 12.75 -83.62
N VAL A 168 25.30 13.10 -82.61
CA VAL A 168 26.72 13.45 -82.79
C VAL A 168 27.51 12.24 -83.28
N LYS A 169 27.24 11.04 -82.75
CA LYS A 169 27.83 9.78 -83.20
C LYS A 169 27.55 9.50 -84.68
N GLU A 170 26.29 9.62 -85.11
CA GLU A 170 25.90 9.45 -86.51
C GLU A 170 26.58 10.49 -87.43
N LYS A 171 26.61 11.76 -87.03
CA LYS A 171 27.27 12.81 -87.82
C LYS A 171 28.78 12.54 -87.96
N THR A 172 29.42 12.05 -86.91
CA THR A 172 30.85 11.71 -86.93
C THR A 172 31.12 10.52 -87.84
N HIS A 173 30.22 9.52 -87.88
CA HIS A 173 30.30 8.41 -88.85
C HIS A 173 30.23 8.92 -90.30
N LYS A 174 29.30 9.84 -90.60
CA LYS A 174 29.19 10.46 -91.94
C LYS A 174 30.44 11.25 -92.32
N ILE A 175 31.10 11.92 -91.37
CA ILE A 175 32.38 12.61 -91.63
C ILE A 175 33.45 11.59 -92.03
N ASN A 176 33.52 10.44 -91.35
CA ASN A 176 34.48 9.40 -91.68
C ASN A 176 34.27 8.85 -93.11
N GLU A 177 33.01 8.65 -93.53
CA GLU A 177 32.67 8.28 -94.93
C GLU A 177 33.14 9.34 -95.95
N ILE A 178 32.99 10.63 -95.63
CA ILE A 178 33.47 11.72 -96.49
C ILE A 178 35.01 11.71 -96.57
N ILE A 179 35.69 11.48 -95.45
CA ILE A 179 37.16 11.40 -95.41
C ILE A 179 37.68 10.27 -96.30
N ASP A 180 37.04 9.11 -96.28
CA ASP A 180 37.39 8.00 -97.17
C ASP A 180 37.21 8.36 -98.66
N ILE A 181 36.14 9.10 -99.00
CA ILE A 181 35.94 9.61 -100.36
C ILE A 181 37.05 10.60 -100.75
N VAL A 182 37.38 11.57 -99.89
CA VAL A 182 38.43 12.58 -100.17
C VAL A 182 39.80 11.92 -100.29
N LYS A 183 40.10 10.91 -99.47
CA LYS A 183 41.29 10.06 -99.62
C LYS A 183 41.35 9.43 -101.01
N GLY A 184 40.25 8.82 -101.43
CA GLY A 184 40.13 8.22 -102.77
C GLY A 184 40.34 9.24 -103.89
N ILE A 185 39.81 10.45 -103.76
CA ILE A 185 40.02 11.55 -104.72
C ILE A 185 41.48 12.00 -104.74
N ALA A 186 42.13 12.15 -103.57
CA ALA A 186 43.53 12.54 -103.48
C ALA A 186 44.44 11.49 -104.12
N ASP A 187 44.20 10.20 -103.85
CA ASP A 187 44.95 9.09 -104.45
C ASP A 187 44.76 9.04 -105.98
N GLN A 188 43.52 9.20 -106.47
CA GLN A 188 43.22 9.29 -107.91
C GLN A 188 43.91 10.50 -108.55
N THR A 189 43.89 11.65 -107.89
CA THR A 189 44.54 12.88 -108.37
C THR A 189 46.05 12.71 -108.43
N GLY A 190 46.64 12.06 -107.42
CA GLY A 190 48.07 11.72 -107.41
C GLY A 190 48.45 10.77 -108.56
N LEU A 191 47.59 9.80 -108.85
CA LEU A 191 47.78 8.83 -109.94
C LEU A 191 47.61 9.47 -111.33
N LEU A 192 46.63 10.37 -111.48
CA LEU A 192 46.46 11.22 -112.68
C LEU A 192 47.67 12.14 -112.89
N ALA A 193 48.15 12.80 -111.84
CA ALA A 193 49.31 13.66 -111.88
C ALA A 193 50.61 12.89 -112.20
N LEU A 194 50.73 11.66 -111.70
CA LEU A 194 51.82 10.74 -112.05
C LEU A 194 51.78 10.37 -113.53
N ASN A 195 50.61 9.97 -114.04
CA ASN A 195 50.43 9.64 -115.47
C ASN A 195 50.72 10.85 -116.37
N ALA A 196 50.26 12.04 -115.99
CA ALA A 196 50.56 13.28 -116.70
C ALA A 196 52.05 13.63 -116.66
N SER A 197 52.73 13.41 -115.53
CA SER A 197 54.19 13.60 -115.40
C SER A 197 54.97 12.64 -116.31
N ILE A 198 54.54 11.38 -116.41
CA ILE A 198 55.12 10.37 -117.30
C ILE A 198 54.95 10.79 -118.77
N GLU A 199 53.74 11.19 -119.18
CA GLU A 199 53.47 11.56 -120.57
C GLU A 199 54.16 12.90 -120.94
N ALA A 200 54.27 13.83 -120.01
CA ALA A 200 55.04 15.07 -120.18
C ALA A 200 56.55 14.79 -120.33
N ALA A 201 57.10 13.81 -119.61
CA ALA A 201 58.47 13.35 -119.81
C ALA A 201 58.66 12.67 -121.18
N ARG A 202 57.63 11.96 -121.67
CA ARG A 202 57.59 11.28 -122.96
C ARG A 202 57.57 12.26 -124.15
N ALA A 203 56.97 13.43 -123.99
CA ALA A 203 56.93 14.51 -124.98
C ALA A 203 58.25 15.33 -125.08
N GLY A 204 59.27 15.02 -124.28
CA GLY A 204 60.61 15.62 -124.38
C GLY A 204 60.62 17.12 -124.08
N GLU A 205 61.32 17.92 -124.90
CA GLU A 205 61.48 19.37 -124.71
C GLU A 205 60.14 20.14 -124.69
N GLN A 206 59.14 19.70 -125.47
CA GLN A 206 57.82 20.34 -125.57
C GLN A 206 56.94 20.10 -124.33
N GLY A 207 57.26 19.08 -123.51
CA GLY A 207 56.49 18.69 -122.32
C GLY A 207 56.99 19.30 -121.00
N LYS A 208 58.11 20.04 -120.99
CA LYS A 208 58.75 20.55 -119.75
C LYS A 208 57.81 21.40 -118.88
N GLY A 209 57.00 22.27 -119.49
CA GLY A 209 56.01 23.10 -118.75
C GLY A 209 54.91 22.25 -118.10
N PHE A 210 54.40 21.24 -118.81
CA PHE A 210 53.40 20.31 -118.29
C PHE A 210 53.96 19.39 -117.19
N ALA A 211 55.23 18.99 -117.28
CA ALA A 211 55.89 18.16 -116.27
C ALA A 211 56.02 18.89 -114.92
N VAL A 212 56.27 20.20 -114.92
CA VAL A 212 56.32 21.01 -113.68
C VAL A 212 54.94 21.08 -113.03
N VAL A 213 53.90 21.37 -113.81
CA VAL A 213 52.51 21.41 -113.29
C VAL A 213 52.09 20.05 -112.76
N ALA A 214 52.38 18.97 -113.48
CA ALA A 214 52.03 17.61 -113.06
C ALA A 214 52.76 17.19 -111.76
N ASN A 215 54.03 17.56 -111.58
CA ASN A 215 54.74 17.34 -110.32
C ASN A 215 54.16 18.17 -109.16
N GLU A 216 53.71 19.40 -109.42
CA GLU A 216 53.10 20.24 -108.38
C GLU A 216 51.72 19.70 -107.97
N VAL A 217 50.91 19.22 -108.93
CA VAL A 217 49.64 18.53 -108.65
C VAL A 217 49.88 17.23 -107.88
N LYS A 218 50.95 16.49 -108.19
CA LYS A 218 51.32 15.28 -107.45
C LYS A 218 51.66 15.59 -105.99
N LYS A 219 52.50 16.61 -105.75
CA LYS A 219 52.82 17.07 -104.39
C LYS A 219 51.57 17.54 -103.63
N LEU A 220 50.66 18.25 -104.30
CA LEU A 220 49.41 18.69 -103.70
C LEU A 220 48.51 17.51 -103.33
N ALA A 221 48.44 16.47 -104.18
CA ALA A 221 47.72 15.24 -103.89
C ALA A 221 48.33 14.49 -102.70
N GLU A 222 49.67 14.32 -102.65
CA GLU A 222 50.38 13.70 -101.51
C GLU A 222 50.14 14.49 -100.21
N HIS A 223 50.20 15.83 -100.27
CA HIS A 223 49.90 16.69 -99.14
C HIS A 223 48.43 16.54 -98.70
N THR A 224 47.49 16.44 -99.64
CA THR A 224 46.07 16.20 -99.34
C THR A 224 45.87 14.85 -98.66
N THR A 225 46.51 13.78 -99.14
CA THR A 225 46.44 12.45 -98.52
C THR A 225 46.98 12.47 -97.09
N ASN A 226 48.10 13.15 -96.83
CA ASN A 226 48.64 13.29 -95.47
C ASN A 226 47.69 14.06 -94.55
N SER A 227 47.14 15.19 -95.01
CA SER A 227 46.13 15.94 -94.23
C SER A 227 44.89 15.11 -93.94
N VAL A 228 44.43 14.29 -94.92
CA VAL A 228 43.28 13.39 -94.76
C VAL A 228 43.57 12.32 -93.70
N LEU A 229 44.79 11.77 -93.65
CA LEU A 229 45.20 10.82 -92.60
C LEU A 229 45.19 11.45 -91.20
N ASP A 230 45.64 12.69 -91.07
CA ASP A 230 45.60 13.42 -89.79
C ASP A 230 44.14 13.70 -89.34
N ILE A 231 43.27 14.10 -90.28
CA ILE A 231 41.84 14.29 -89.98
C ILE A 231 41.20 12.94 -89.62
N GLN A 232 41.53 11.85 -90.32
CA GLN A 232 41.03 10.51 -90.03
C GLN A 232 41.38 10.08 -88.61
N LYS A 233 42.62 10.33 -88.16
CA LYS A 233 43.03 10.10 -86.78
C LYS A 233 42.20 10.91 -85.79
N ASN A 234 42.07 12.22 -86.00
CA ASN A 234 41.30 13.09 -85.11
C ASN A 234 39.81 12.69 -85.04
N VAL A 235 39.22 12.23 -86.15
CA VAL A 235 37.83 11.74 -86.18
C VAL A 235 37.69 10.41 -85.45
N SER A 236 38.69 9.52 -85.55
CA SER A 236 38.72 8.28 -84.78
C SER A 236 38.82 8.55 -83.27
N ASP A 237 39.67 9.50 -82.86
CA ASP A 237 39.78 9.90 -81.46
C ASP A 237 38.46 10.51 -80.96
N LEU A 238 37.81 11.35 -81.77
CA LEU A 238 36.49 11.90 -81.48
C LEU A 238 35.40 10.81 -81.34
N GLN A 239 35.42 9.78 -82.19
CA GLN A 239 34.51 8.64 -82.06
C GLN A 239 34.68 7.91 -80.73
N ASN A 240 35.93 7.67 -80.32
CA ASN A 240 36.23 7.03 -79.03
C ASN A 240 35.73 7.88 -77.85
N ASP A 241 35.88 9.21 -77.92
CA ASP A 241 35.39 10.14 -76.89
C ASP A 241 33.86 10.18 -76.82
N ILE A 242 33.17 10.10 -77.97
CA ILE A 242 31.71 10.00 -78.04
C ILE A 242 31.23 8.69 -77.41
N ASP A 243 31.85 7.55 -77.76
CA ASP A 243 31.50 6.25 -77.19
C ASP A 243 31.74 6.20 -75.69
N SER A 244 32.85 6.77 -75.22
CA SER A 244 33.13 6.95 -73.79
C SER A 244 32.04 7.79 -73.10
N SER A 245 31.59 8.86 -73.75
CA SER A 245 30.54 9.74 -73.22
C SER A 245 29.19 9.04 -73.14
N VAL A 246 28.80 8.28 -74.18
CA VAL A 246 27.57 7.47 -74.17
C VAL A 246 27.59 6.45 -73.03
N ASN A 247 28.71 5.74 -72.83
CA ASN A 247 28.85 4.80 -71.72
C ASN A 247 28.71 5.49 -70.34
N LYS A 248 29.29 6.69 -70.16
CA LYS A 248 29.13 7.47 -68.92
C LYS A 248 27.69 7.93 -68.70
N ILE A 249 26.98 8.31 -69.77
CA ILE A 249 25.55 8.67 -69.71
C ILE A 249 24.72 7.47 -69.26
N GLU A 250 24.96 6.28 -69.80
CA GLU A 250 24.26 5.06 -69.38
C GLU A 250 24.54 4.70 -67.92
N GLN A 251 25.79 4.83 -67.47
CA GLN A 251 26.15 4.64 -66.06
C GLN A 251 25.43 5.65 -65.14
N THR A 252 25.38 6.92 -65.56
CA THR A 252 24.70 7.98 -64.80
C THR A 252 23.19 7.72 -64.70
N SER A 253 22.57 7.23 -65.78
CA SER A 253 21.15 6.82 -65.78
C SER A 253 20.87 5.71 -64.76
N LYS A 254 21.73 4.68 -64.69
CA LYS A 254 21.62 3.60 -63.67
C LYS A 254 21.79 4.12 -62.23
N GLN A 255 22.69 5.09 -62.03
CA GLN A 255 22.88 5.72 -60.72
C GLN A 255 21.66 6.54 -60.29
N LEU A 256 21.04 7.28 -61.22
CA LEU A 256 19.80 8.02 -60.95
C LEU A 256 18.64 7.08 -60.60
N ASP A 257 18.56 5.90 -61.23
CA ASP A 257 17.52 4.90 -60.91
C ASP A 257 17.67 4.36 -59.49
N SER A 258 18.93 4.08 -59.10
CA SER A 258 19.26 3.72 -57.72
C SER A 258 18.94 4.87 -56.75
N GLY A 259 19.24 6.11 -57.13
CA GLY A 259 18.89 7.31 -56.37
C GLY A 259 17.39 7.45 -56.13
N LYS A 260 16.57 7.20 -57.16
CA LYS A 260 15.11 7.21 -57.06
C LYS A 260 14.60 6.18 -56.04
N GLN A 261 15.17 4.98 -56.02
CA GLN A 261 14.80 3.95 -55.03
C GLN A 261 15.13 4.40 -53.59
N LEU A 262 16.30 5.01 -53.37
CA LEU A 262 16.69 5.52 -52.04
C LEU A 262 15.75 6.63 -51.54
N VAL A 263 15.32 7.51 -52.44
CA VAL A 263 14.36 8.58 -52.11
C VAL A 263 12.99 7.98 -51.75
N ASN A 264 12.51 6.98 -52.50
CA ASN A 264 11.26 6.28 -52.17
C ASN A 264 11.30 5.59 -50.81
N ASN A 265 12.42 4.92 -50.47
CA ASN A 265 12.58 4.28 -49.15
C ASN A 265 12.59 5.32 -48.01
N SER A 266 13.12 6.51 -48.27
CA SER A 266 13.09 7.62 -47.31
C SER A 266 11.66 8.11 -47.08
N LEU A 267 10.83 8.18 -48.13
CA LEU A 267 9.42 8.54 -48.02
C LEU A 267 8.62 7.52 -47.19
N GLU A 268 8.85 6.22 -47.39
CA GLU A 268 8.24 5.16 -46.57
C GLU A 268 8.64 5.29 -45.10
N SER A 269 9.93 5.55 -44.83
CA SER A 269 10.43 5.75 -43.46
C SER A 269 9.80 6.95 -42.76
N ILE A 270 9.62 8.07 -43.46
CA ILE A 270 8.94 9.26 -42.93
C ILE A 270 7.46 8.96 -42.66
N SER A 271 6.79 8.20 -43.54
CA SER A 271 5.41 7.78 -43.32
C SER A 271 5.26 6.89 -42.07
N LEU A 272 6.21 5.99 -41.81
CA LEU A 272 6.23 5.19 -40.58
C LEU A 272 6.43 6.05 -39.32
N ILE A 273 7.26 7.09 -39.41
CA ILE A 273 7.46 8.06 -38.32
C ILE A 273 6.16 8.80 -38.02
N ASP A 274 5.44 9.28 -39.05
CA ASP A 274 4.17 10.00 -38.88
C ASP A 274 3.10 9.13 -38.16
N ASN A 275 2.93 7.87 -38.61
CA ASN A 275 2.03 6.92 -37.94
C ASN A 275 2.44 6.64 -36.48
N SER A 276 3.74 6.56 -36.21
CA SER A 276 4.26 6.36 -34.85
C SER A 276 3.95 7.55 -33.95
N ILE A 277 4.06 8.78 -34.48
CA ILE A 277 3.74 10.01 -33.75
C ILE A 277 2.24 10.08 -33.40
N ASP A 278 1.36 9.69 -34.33
CA ASP A 278 -0.08 9.64 -34.06
C ASP A 278 -0.40 8.64 -32.93
N THR A 279 0.27 7.49 -32.91
CA THR A 279 0.15 6.49 -31.81
C THR A 279 0.65 7.04 -30.47
N VAL A 280 1.76 7.79 -30.47
CA VAL A 280 2.27 8.45 -29.26
C VAL A 280 1.27 9.49 -28.75
N ASN A 281 0.67 10.30 -29.64
CA ASN A 281 -0.34 11.28 -29.25
C ASN A 281 -1.59 10.64 -28.63
N GLU A 282 -2.06 9.52 -29.19
CA GLU A 282 -3.17 8.76 -28.60
C GLU A 282 -2.82 8.27 -27.19
N THR A 283 -1.62 7.74 -27.01
CA THR A 283 -1.12 7.28 -25.70
C THR A 283 -1.03 8.42 -24.69
N VAL A 284 -0.53 9.60 -25.10
CA VAL A 284 -0.46 10.79 -24.24
C VAL A 284 -1.84 11.25 -23.79
N ASN A 285 -2.84 11.23 -24.67
CA ASN A 285 -4.21 11.56 -24.31
C ASN A 285 -4.77 10.56 -23.28
N GLN A 286 -4.50 9.26 -23.43
CA GLN A 286 -4.91 8.25 -22.48
C GLN A 286 -4.23 8.41 -21.12
N VAL A 287 -2.92 8.70 -21.09
CA VAL A 287 -2.19 8.96 -19.84
C VAL A 287 -2.76 10.20 -19.15
N THR A 288 -3.09 11.25 -19.89
CA THR A 288 -3.71 12.46 -19.34
C THR A 288 -5.05 12.15 -18.67
N ALA A 289 -5.94 11.40 -19.35
CA ALA A 289 -7.21 10.98 -18.78
C ALA A 289 -7.05 10.13 -17.50
N ASN A 290 -6.11 9.17 -17.51
CA ASN A 290 -5.81 8.37 -16.32
C ASN A 290 -5.26 9.21 -15.17
N THR A 291 -4.47 10.25 -15.48
CA THR A 291 -3.91 11.19 -14.48
C THR A 291 -5.01 12.04 -13.84
N GLU A 292 -6.00 12.48 -14.61
CA GLU A 292 -7.19 13.17 -14.08
C GLU A 292 -8.01 12.26 -13.15
N GLU A 293 -8.23 11.00 -13.55
CA GLU A 293 -8.92 10.02 -12.70
C GLU A 293 -8.16 9.75 -11.39
N GLN A 294 -6.84 9.55 -11.48
CA GLN A 294 -5.99 9.36 -10.31
C GLN A 294 -6.02 10.57 -9.38
N THR A 295 -6.08 11.80 -9.92
CA THR A 295 -6.22 13.01 -9.11
C THR A 295 -7.51 12.98 -8.28
N ALA A 296 -8.63 12.62 -8.91
CA ALA A 296 -9.92 12.53 -8.22
C ALA A 296 -9.92 11.42 -7.15
N VAL A 297 -9.32 10.28 -7.45
CA VAL A 297 -9.18 9.16 -6.50
C VAL A 297 -8.32 9.57 -5.30
N THR A 298 -7.18 10.23 -5.52
CA THR A 298 -6.29 10.69 -4.43
C THR A 298 -6.97 11.73 -3.53
N GLN A 299 -7.81 12.62 -4.09
CA GLN A 299 -8.61 13.56 -3.29
C GLN A 299 -9.66 12.83 -2.43
N SER A 300 -10.35 11.84 -3.01
CA SER A 300 -11.30 11.00 -2.27
C SER A 300 -10.61 10.23 -1.15
N PHE A 301 -9.44 9.66 -1.45
CA PHE A 301 -8.61 8.92 -0.50
C PHE A 301 -8.17 9.81 0.68
N THR A 302 -7.72 11.03 0.40
CA THR A 302 -7.37 12.03 1.43
C THR A 302 -8.57 12.35 2.33
N SER A 303 -9.75 12.51 1.74
CA SER A 303 -10.99 12.74 2.50
C SER A 303 -11.33 11.56 3.41
N SER A 304 -11.19 10.32 2.91
CA SER A 304 -11.39 9.10 3.70
C SER A 304 -10.39 8.98 4.86
N ILE A 305 -9.14 9.40 4.68
CA ILE A 305 -8.14 9.44 5.77
C ILE A 305 -8.58 10.41 6.86
N MET A 306 -9.08 11.60 6.50
CA MET A 306 -9.58 12.58 7.47
C MET A 306 -10.79 12.05 8.25
N GLU A 307 -11.74 11.39 7.57
CA GLU A 307 -12.90 10.76 8.23
C GLU A 307 -12.46 9.65 9.19
N LEU A 308 -11.51 8.80 8.79
CA LEU A 308 -10.98 7.74 9.66
C LEU A 308 -10.23 8.31 10.86
N SER A 309 -9.49 9.41 10.69
CA SER A 309 -8.83 10.11 11.80
C SER A 309 -9.85 10.63 12.80
N GLN A 310 -10.92 11.27 12.33
CA GLN A 310 -11.99 11.74 13.20
C GLN A 310 -12.69 10.57 13.93
N GLN A 311 -12.85 9.43 13.25
CA GLN A 311 -13.42 8.23 13.85
C GLN A 311 -12.50 7.62 14.92
N ALA A 312 -11.19 7.61 14.69
CA ALA A 312 -10.20 7.17 15.67
C ALA A 312 -10.25 8.05 16.93
N ASP A 313 -10.24 9.38 16.76
CA ASP A 313 -10.39 10.34 17.87
C ASP A 313 -11.70 10.14 18.64
N TYR A 314 -12.80 9.87 17.94
CA TYR A 314 -14.09 9.59 18.56
C TYR A 314 -14.06 8.30 19.40
N ILE A 315 -13.42 7.24 18.89
CA ILE A 315 -13.29 5.96 19.59
C ILE A 315 -12.40 6.13 20.83
N ASP A 316 -11.28 6.86 20.73
CA ASP A 316 -10.39 7.14 21.87
C ASP A 316 -11.15 7.84 23.01
N ASN A 317 -11.81 8.95 22.70
CA ASN A 317 -12.62 9.69 23.67
C ASN A 317 -13.75 8.83 24.27
N SER A 318 -14.40 8.01 23.45
CA SER A 318 -15.43 7.08 23.91
C SER A 318 -14.88 6.02 24.86
N CYS A 319 -13.68 5.50 24.61
CA CYS A 319 -13.01 4.52 25.47
C CYS A 319 -12.65 5.11 26.83
N ILE A 320 -12.14 6.34 26.87
CA ILE A 320 -11.89 7.08 28.11
C ILE A 320 -13.20 7.21 28.92
N GLY A 321 -14.29 7.61 28.26
CA GLY A 321 -15.62 7.73 28.89
C GLY A 321 -16.15 6.40 29.44
N ILE A 322 -16.06 5.32 28.65
CA ILE A 322 -16.46 3.97 29.05
C ILE A 322 -15.62 3.47 30.22
N GLY A 323 -14.30 3.68 30.19
CA GLY A 323 -13.39 3.32 31.27
C GLY A 323 -13.81 3.97 32.59
N LYS A 324 -14.19 5.25 32.57
CA LYS A 324 -14.70 5.96 33.75
C LYS A 324 -16.03 5.41 34.24
N ILE A 325 -16.98 5.10 33.34
CA ILE A 325 -18.27 4.52 33.72
C ILE A 325 -18.08 3.14 34.37
N ILE A 326 -17.22 2.29 33.81
CA ILE A 326 -16.87 0.97 34.37
C ILE A 326 -16.24 1.15 35.75
N TYR A 327 -15.39 2.15 35.90
CA TYR A 327 -14.77 2.46 37.19
C TYR A 327 -15.79 2.89 38.25
N ASP A 328 -16.68 3.84 37.94
CA ASP A 328 -17.72 4.28 38.87
C ASP A 328 -18.69 3.13 39.21
N LEU A 329 -19.03 2.29 38.22
CA LEU A 329 -19.82 1.08 38.42
C LEU A 329 -19.12 0.12 39.38
N SER A 330 -17.81 -0.11 39.22
CA SER A 330 -17.03 -0.96 40.11
C SER A 330 -17.04 -0.47 41.56
N LYS A 331 -16.99 0.85 41.78
CA LYS A 331 -17.08 1.47 43.12
C LYS A 331 -18.46 1.23 43.75
N ASN A 332 -19.53 1.36 42.98
CA ASN A 332 -20.89 1.13 43.46
C ASN A 332 -21.12 -0.33 43.84
N ILE A 333 -20.66 -1.27 43.00
CA ILE A 333 -20.73 -2.71 43.27
C ILE A 333 -19.89 -3.05 44.52
N ASP A 334 -18.68 -2.49 44.63
CA ASP A 334 -17.84 -2.67 45.81
C ASP A 334 -18.54 -2.17 47.07
N SER A 335 -19.15 -0.98 47.05
CA SER A 335 -19.91 -0.45 48.19
C SER A 335 -21.04 -1.39 48.63
N ILE A 336 -21.83 -1.93 47.69
CA ILE A 336 -22.90 -2.89 47.98
C ILE A 336 -22.31 -4.17 48.59
N ARG A 337 -21.25 -4.70 47.97
CA ARG A 337 -20.55 -5.89 48.44
C ARG A 337 -20.03 -5.70 49.86
N LEU A 338 -19.42 -4.55 50.14
CA LEU A 338 -18.90 -4.21 51.47
C LEU A 338 -19.99 -4.22 52.53
N ASP A 339 -21.16 -3.66 52.24
CA ASP A 339 -22.30 -3.70 53.14
C ASP A 339 -22.80 -5.12 53.39
N MET A 340 -22.79 -5.99 52.38
CA MET A 340 -23.25 -7.37 52.50
C MET A 340 -22.28 -8.30 53.25
N VAL A 341 -20.98 -7.97 53.28
CA VAL A 341 -19.94 -8.77 53.98
C VAL A 341 -19.50 -8.16 55.32
N LYS A 342 -20.12 -7.07 55.76
CA LYS A 342 -19.84 -6.42 57.06
C LYS A 342 -20.02 -7.39 58.23
N ASP A 343 -21.04 -8.22 58.17
CA ASP A 343 -21.21 -9.34 59.09
C ASP A 343 -20.93 -10.65 58.32
N ARG A 344 -20.36 -11.67 59.01
CA ARG A 344 -20.10 -13.00 58.44
C ARG A 344 -21.30 -13.95 58.51
N PHE A 345 -22.47 -13.47 58.93
CA PHE A 345 -23.65 -14.30 59.10
C PHE A 345 -24.03 -14.95 57.77
N CYS A 346 -24.29 -16.27 57.81
CA CYS A 346 -24.56 -17.14 56.65
C CYS A 346 -23.42 -17.37 55.66
N LEU A 347 -22.23 -16.82 55.89
CA LEU A 347 -21.05 -17.06 55.05
C LEU A 347 -20.15 -18.12 55.68
N THR A 348 -19.78 -19.11 54.88
CA THR A 348 -18.79 -20.11 55.27
C THR A 348 -17.38 -19.57 55.06
N ASP A 349 -16.37 -20.22 55.64
CA ASP A 349 -14.98 -19.86 55.40
C ASP A 349 -14.61 -19.98 53.90
N CYS A 350 -15.20 -20.94 53.18
CA CYS A 350 -15.03 -21.08 51.74
C CYS A 350 -15.57 -19.85 50.99
N ASP A 351 -16.76 -19.35 51.35
CA ASP A 351 -17.33 -18.13 50.75
C ASP A 351 -16.47 -16.88 51.07
N MET A 352 -15.94 -16.81 52.30
CA MET A 352 -15.05 -15.71 52.68
C MET A 352 -13.75 -15.71 51.88
N MET A 353 -13.26 -16.87 51.45
CA MET A 353 -12.11 -16.94 50.55
C MET A 353 -12.42 -16.34 49.17
N ASP A 354 -13.63 -16.50 48.61
CA ASP A 354 -14.04 -15.79 47.40
C ASP A 354 -14.05 -14.27 47.60
N VAL A 355 -14.43 -13.79 48.79
CA VAL A 355 -14.41 -12.36 49.13
C VAL A 355 -12.97 -11.83 49.18
N TYR A 356 -12.05 -12.57 49.80
CA TYR A 356 -10.64 -12.19 49.91
C TYR A 356 -9.94 -12.16 48.55
N GLU A 357 -10.27 -13.10 47.65
CA GLU A 357 -9.80 -13.12 46.26
C GLU A 357 -10.21 -11.83 45.55
N THR A 358 -11.48 -11.45 45.59
CA THR A 358 -11.94 -10.23 44.91
C THR A 358 -11.34 -8.96 45.51
N ASP A 359 -11.13 -8.91 46.83
CA ASP A 359 -10.39 -7.80 47.46
C ASP A 359 -8.97 -7.65 46.91
N HIS A 360 -8.32 -8.76 46.54
CA HIS A 360 -7.01 -8.73 45.90
C HIS A 360 -7.07 -8.21 44.47
N LEU A 361 -8.06 -8.63 43.68
CA LEU A 361 -8.26 -8.08 42.33
C LEU A 361 -8.53 -6.57 42.35
N LEU A 362 -9.25 -6.08 43.36
CA LEU A 362 -9.52 -4.66 43.51
C LEU A 362 -8.25 -3.82 43.69
N TRP A 363 -7.18 -4.37 44.28
CA TRP A 363 -5.90 -3.65 44.36
C TRP A 363 -5.30 -3.40 42.99
N ARG A 364 -5.24 -4.43 42.13
CA ARG A 364 -4.85 -4.28 40.72
C ARG A 364 -5.73 -3.27 40.01
N TRP A 365 -7.05 -3.36 40.19
CA TRP A 365 -8.02 -2.46 39.55
C TRP A 365 -7.83 -0.99 39.98
N LYS A 366 -7.51 -0.73 41.25
CA LYS A 366 -7.19 0.60 41.76
C LYS A 366 -5.91 1.17 41.16
N VAL A 367 -4.84 0.36 41.07
CA VAL A 367 -3.58 0.77 40.44
C VAL A 367 -3.79 1.05 38.96
N TYR A 368 -4.53 0.20 38.24
CA TYR A 368 -4.90 0.45 36.83
C TYR A 368 -5.64 1.79 36.66
N ASN A 369 -6.65 2.06 37.49
CA ASN A 369 -7.40 3.32 37.41
C ASN A 369 -6.62 4.55 37.89
N MET A 370 -5.56 4.36 38.68
CA MET A 370 -4.62 5.43 38.99
C MET A 370 -3.79 5.82 37.76
N LEU A 371 -3.32 4.83 36.97
CA LEU A 371 -2.63 5.13 35.70
C LEU A 371 -3.52 5.92 34.74
N LEU A 372 -4.83 5.61 34.74
CA LEU A 372 -5.85 6.35 33.98
C LEU A 372 -6.27 7.69 34.61
N GLY A 373 -5.76 8.06 35.79
CA GLY A 373 -6.09 9.31 36.48
C GLY A 373 -7.46 9.33 37.20
N ASN A 374 -8.17 8.20 37.25
CA ASN A 374 -9.48 8.07 37.88
C ASN A 374 -9.42 7.80 39.40
N GLU A 375 -8.26 7.36 39.92
CA GLU A 375 -8.07 7.00 41.33
C GLU A 375 -6.77 7.56 41.90
N LYS A 376 -6.76 7.86 43.20
CA LYS A 376 -5.53 8.12 43.95
C LYS A 376 -5.28 6.99 44.93
N VAL A 377 -4.22 6.22 44.70
CA VAL A 377 -3.84 5.10 45.57
C VAL A 377 -2.85 5.57 46.62
N ASN A 378 -3.18 5.37 47.89
CA ASN A 378 -2.27 5.69 48.99
C ASN A 378 -1.21 4.60 49.15
N ILE A 379 0.06 4.99 49.01
CA ILE A 379 1.23 4.10 49.10
C ILE A 379 1.31 3.31 50.41
N ASN A 380 0.90 3.91 51.53
CA ASN A 380 0.97 3.28 52.85
C ASN A 380 -0.11 2.21 53.02
N VAL A 381 -1.23 2.34 52.31
CA VAL A 381 -2.34 1.38 52.38
C VAL A 381 -2.12 0.25 51.38
N VAL A 382 -1.65 0.56 50.17
CA VAL A 382 -1.40 -0.46 49.14
C VAL A 382 -0.16 -1.28 49.46
N GLY A 383 0.80 -0.74 50.22
CA GLY A 383 2.01 -1.46 50.63
C GLY A 383 1.83 -2.35 51.87
N ASP A 384 0.71 -2.24 52.60
CA ASP A 384 0.46 -3.03 53.81
C ASP A 384 -0.29 -4.33 53.48
N TYR A 385 0.47 -5.33 53.02
CA TYR A 385 -0.07 -6.66 52.72
C TYR A 385 -0.61 -7.40 53.96
N LYS A 386 -0.25 -6.98 55.18
CA LYS A 386 -0.81 -7.57 56.42
C LYS A 386 -2.12 -6.91 56.84
N GLY A 387 -2.31 -5.63 56.50
CA GLY A 387 -3.51 -4.85 56.81
C GLY A 387 -4.70 -5.09 55.89
N CYS A 388 -4.50 -5.72 54.73
CA CYS A 388 -5.58 -6.13 53.82
C CYS A 388 -6.41 -7.28 54.43
N ARG A 389 -7.61 -7.57 53.90
CA ARG A 389 -8.48 -8.62 54.50
C ARG A 389 -7.87 -10.01 54.41
N LEU A 390 -7.22 -10.35 53.29
CA LEU A 390 -6.48 -11.61 53.18
C LEU A 390 -5.33 -11.67 54.17
N GLY A 391 -4.56 -10.58 54.33
CA GLY A 391 -3.48 -10.49 55.32
C GLY A 391 -3.98 -10.65 56.75
N LYS A 392 -5.04 -9.94 57.12
CA LYS A 392 -5.69 -10.07 58.43
C LYS A 392 -6.20 -11.48 58.70
N TRP A 393 -6.70 -12.17 57.67
CA TRP A 393 -7.10 -13.56 57.77
C TRP A 393 -5.88 -14.49 57.88
N TYR A 394 -4.86 -14.30 57.04
CA TYR A 394 -3.64 -15.11 56.96
C TYR A 394 -2.80 -15.07 58.24
N TYR A 395 -2.73 -13.91 58.90
CA TYR A 395 -1.99 -13.71 60.15
C TYR A 395 -2.89 -13.73 61.40
N GLY A 396 -4.20 -13.92 61.22
CA GLY A 396 -5.18 -13.92 62.29
C GLY A 396 -5.29 -15.27 63.03
N ILE A 397 -6.06 -15.30 64.12
CA ILE A 397 -6.32 -16.52 64.90
C ILE A 397 -7.27 -17.48 64.14
N GLU A 398 -8.09 -16.93 63.24
CA GLU A 398 -9.11 -17.69 62.49
C GLU A 398 -8.54 -18.70 61.49
N CYS A 399 -7.26 -18.57 61.11
CA CYS A 399 -6.60 -19.46 60.16
C CYS A 399 -5.74 -20.55 60.83
N ASP A 400 -5.76 -20.69 62.16
CA ASP A 400 -4.92 -21.65 62.89
C ASP A 400 -5.13 -23.10 62.41
N LYS A 401 -6.34 -23.42 61.95
CA LYS A 401 -6.69 -24.71 61.34
C LYS A 401 -6.07 -25.00 59.96
N PHE A 402 -5.45 -24.01 59.32
CA PHE A 402 -4.87 -24.12 57.97
C PHE A 402 -3.34 -24.00 57.95
N ARG A 403 -2.68 -23.73 59.10
CA ARG A 403 -1.24 -23.43 59.17
C ARG A 403 -0.33 -24.54 58.65
N ASP A 404 -0.76 -25.80 58.75
CA ASP A 404 0.03 -26.95 58.29
C ASP A 404 -0.21 -27.29 56.80
N ASN A 405 -1.09 -26.55 56.11
CA ASN A 405 -1.38 -26.78 54.70
C ASN A 405 -0.30 -26.14 53.81
N LYS A 406 0.30 -26.94 52.92
CA LYS A 406 1.36 -26.50 52.00
C LYS A 406 0.94 -25.32 51.12
N THR A 407 -0.26 -25.37 50.54
CA THR A 407 -0.81 -24.33 49.67
C THR A 407 -1.06 -23.02 50.43
N PHE A 408 -1.41 -23.11 51.71
CA PHE A 408 -1.52 -21.93 52.59
C PHE A 408 -0.15 -21.27 52.81
N ILE A 409 0.91 -22.03 53.05
CA ILE A 409 2.26 -21.47 53.19
C ILE A 409 2.73 -20.81 51.88
N GLU A 410 2.48 -21.45 50.74
CA GLU A 410 2.88 -20.95 49.42
C GLU A 410 2.15 -19.67 48.99
N LEU A 411 1.00 -19.35 49.59
CA LEU A 411 0.18 -18.15 49.30
C LEU A 411 0.87 -16.83 49.68
N GLU A 412 1.71 -16.83 50.72
CA GLU A 412 2.27 -15.61 51.31
C GLU A 412 3.16 -14.83 50.34
N LYS A 413 4.05 -15.55 49.63
CA LYS A 413 5.03 -14.95 48.72
C LYS A 413 4.36 -14.18 47.56
N PRO A 414 3.49 -14.78 46.72
CA PRO A 414 2.86 -14.06 45.63
C PRO A 414 1.93 -12.93 46.12
N HIS A 415 1.32 -13.08 47.31
CA HIS A 415 0.53 -12.01 47.94
C HIS A 415 1.41 -10.80 48.32
N MET A 416 2.57 -11.03 48.95
CA MET A 416 3.53 -9.96 49.27
C MET A 416 4.08 -9.29 47.99
N GLU A 417 4.49 -10.08 46.99
CA GLU A 417 5.01 -9.56 45.71
C GLU A 417 3.99 -8.70 44.96
N LEU A 418 2.70 -9.02 45.05
CA LEU A 418 1.61 -8.21 44.48
C LEU A 418 1.58 -6.82 45.12
N HIS A 419 1.62 -6.75 46.45
CA HIS A 419 1.59 -5.48 47.19
C HIS A 419 2.87 -4.67 46.99
N ASP A 420 4.03 -5.33 46.86
CA ASP A 420 5.29 -4.66 46.53
C ASP A 420 5.26 -4.09 45.11
N ALA A 421 4.77 -4.84 44.12
CA ALA A 421 4.59 -4.36 42.76
C ALA A 421 3.59 -3.19 42.69
N ALA A 422 2.51 -3.24 43.49
CA ALA A 422 1.56 -2.14 43.61
C ALA A 422 2.21 -0.87 44.18
N ARG A 423 3.07 -1.03 45.19
CA ARG A 423 3.84 0.08 45.78
C ARG A 423 4.79 0.69 44.75
N GLU A 424 5.53 -0.15 44.01
CA GLU A 424 6.42 0.27 42.93
C GLU A 424 5.66 1.04 41.84
N ALA A 425 4.47 0.57 41.46
CA ALA A 425 3.62 1.23 40.46
C ALA A 425 3.20 2.65 40.89
N VAL A 426 2.81 2.83 42.16
CA VAL A 426 2.47 4.16 42.72
C VAL A 426 3.68 5.09 42.69
N ILE A 427 4.85 4.61 43.11
CA ILE A 427 6.10 5.40 43.11
C ILE A 427 6.48 5.82 41.68
N ALA A 428 6.38 4.91 40.72
CA ALA A 428 6.70 5.16 39.33
C ALA A 428 5.75 6.21 38.73
N TYR A 429 4.44 6.07 38.97
CA TYR A 429 3.42 7.02 38.53
C TYR A 429 3.63 8.43 39.13
N GLU A 430 3.90 8.54 40.43
CA GLU A 430 4.18 9.83 41.08
C GLU A 430 5.44 10.53 40.54
N LYS A 431 6.40 9.75 40.03
CA LYS A 431 7.61 10.27 39.36
C LYS A 431 7.40 10.58 37.87
N GLY A 432 6.22 10.28 37.31
CA GLY A 432 5.90 10.46 35.89
C GLY A 432 6.42 9.35 34.97
N ASP A 433 6.95 8.25 35.51
CA ASP A 433 7.40 7.09 34.72
C ASP A 433 6.23 6.12 34.49
N ILE A 434 5.37 6.47 33.54
CA ILE A 434 4.17 5.69 33.20
C ILE A 434 4.54 4.28 32.70
N LYS A 435 5.63 4.16 31.94
CA LYS A 435 6.07 2.89 31.36
C LYS A 435 6.48 1.89 32.44
N LEU A 436 7.25 2.34 33.43
CA LEU A 436 7.61 1.49 34.57
C LEU A 436 6.36 1.13 35.39
N ALA A 437 5.43 2.07 35.57
CA ALA A 437 4.19 1.83 36.31
C ALA A 437 3.29 0.78 35.63
N GLU A 438 3.23 0.76 34.29
CA GLU A 438 2.55 -0.28 33.50
C GLU A 438 3.22 -1.66 33.65
N GLN A 439 4.54 -1.72 33.62
CA GLN A 439 5.28 -2.98 33.87
C GLN A 439 4.99 -3.54 35.26
N CYS A 440 4.93 -2.67 36.28
CA CYS A 440 4.54 -3.07 37.63
C CYS A 440 3.09 -3.59 37.67
N LEU A 441 2.17 -3.01 36.90
CA LEU A 441 0.80 -3.51 36.78
C LEU A 441 0.73 -4.91 36.13
N GLU A 442 1.55 -5.19 35.12
CA GLU A 442 1.65 -6.55 34.54
C GLU A 442 2.19 -7.57 35.55
N LYS A 443 3.17 -7.17 36.36
CA LYS A 443 3.68 -7.98 37.48
C LYS A 443 2.58 -8.26 38.51
N MET A 444 1.78 -7.25 38.87
CA MET A 444 0.61 -7.45 39.74
C MET A 444 -0.41 -8.43 39.15
N ASP A 445 -0.65 -8.39 37.84
CA ASP A 445 -1.55 -9.33 37.16
C ASP A 445 -1.07 -10.78 37.27
N THR A 446 0.25 -10.99 37.10
CA THR A 446 0.90 -12.29 37.26
C THR A 446 0.77 -12.80 38.69
N CYS A 447 1.12 -11.98 39.69
CA CYS A 447 0.98 -12.33 41.11
C CYS A 447 -0.49 -12.62 41.49
N SER A 448 -1.44 -11.82 40.99
CA SER A 448 -2.88 -12.01 41.25
C SER A 448 -3.36 -13.37 40.76
N LYS A 449 -2.95 -13.78 39.56
CA LYS A 449 -3.27 -15.10 38.99
C LYS A 449 -2.72 -16.24 39.86
N THR A 450 -1.50 -16.09 40.38
CA THR A 450 -0.89 -17.08 41.28
C THR A 450 -1.63 -17.16 42.63
N VAL A 451 -1.96 -16.03 43.25
CA VAL A 451 -2.77 -15.97 44.48
C VAL A 451 -4.11 -16.70 44.27
N PHE A 452 -4.78 -16.45 43.15
CA PHE A 452 -6.07 -17.08 42.81
C PHE A 452 -5.96 -18.58 42.60
N ALA A 453 -4.91 -19.04 41.91
CA ALA A 453 -4.67 -20.46 41.71
C ALA A 453 -4.49 -21.20 43.05
N LEU A 454 -3.66 -20.64 43.94
CA LEU A 454 -3.40 -21.21 45.27
C LEU A 454 -4.64 -21.19 46.16
N MET A 455 -5.42 -20.11 46.16
CA MET A 455 -6.68 -20.04 46.93
C MET A 455 -7.73 -21.03 46.39
N GLY A 456 -7.82 -21.21 45.07
CA GLY A 456 -8.68 -22.21 44.44
C GLY A 456 -8.26 -23.65 44.77
N GLU A 457 -6.96 -23.94 44.85
CA GLU A 457 -6.43 -25.23 45.31
C GLU A 457 -6.76 -25.48 46.78
N MET A 458 -6.56 -24.48 47.65
CA MET A 458 -6.92 -24.56 49.06
C MET A 458 -8.41 -24.88 49.26
N LYS A 459 -9.30 -24.23 48.51
CA LYS A 459 -10.75 -24.47 48.56
C LYS A 459 -11.10 -25.93 48.31
N LYS A 460 -10.44 -26.59 47.34
CA LYS A 460 -10.68 -28.00 46.99
C LYS A 460 -10.17 -29.01 48.02
N VAL A 461 -9.15 -28.63 48.80
CA VAL A 461 -8.49 -29.52 49.76
C VAL A 461 -9.14 -29.43 51.15
N LEU A 462 -9.73 -28.28 51.49
CA LEU A 462 -10.16 -27.95 52.85
C LEU A 462 -11.69 -27.92 53.04
N PHE A 463 -12.46 -27.86 51.95
CA PHE A 463 -13.92 -27.80 51.93
C PHE A 463 -14.48 -28.72 50.85
#